data_AF-A0A183PE66-F1
#
_entry.id   AF-A0A183PE66-F1
#
_cell.length_a   1.000
_cell.length_b   1.000
_cell.length_c   1.000
_cell.angle_alpha   90.00
_cell.angle_beta   90.00
_cell.angle_gamma   90.00
#
_symmetry.space_group_name_H-M   'P 1'
#
loop_
_entity.id
_entity.type
_entity.pdbx_description
1 polymer ?
#
loop_
_entity_poly.entity_id
_entity_poly.type
_entity_poly.pdbx_seq_one_letter_code
_entity_poly.pdbx_strand_id
1 'polypeptide(L)'
;MLTVPTLSQRHIDNMYEFGKHLGMAFQLIDDVLDFVTDEANLGKPSGADLQMGLATGPVLFAAQRYPELNAILLRQFSLDGDTERALELVKQSDGVGQTRMLAEFHFQAAQRCLFQFRDSLSRKALLHVAANFLQRDR
;
A
#
# COMPACT_ATOMS: atom_id res chain seq x y z
N MET A 1 -24.93 -2.01 37.05
CA MET A 1 -24.69 -3.15 36.13
C MET A 1 -24.35 -2.55 34.77
N LEU A 2 -23.06 -2.41 34.45
CA LEU A 2 -22.64 -1.92 33.14
C LEU A 2 -22.93 -3.05 32.15
N THR A 3 -24.02 -2.92 31.38
CA THR A 3 -24.31 -3.84 30.27
C THR A 3 -23.16 -3.73 29.28
N VAL A 4 -22.37 -4.80 29.15
CA VAL A 4 -21.43 -4.93 28.04
C VAL A 4 -22.29 -4.82 26.77
N PRO A 5 -22.12 -3.78 25.94
CA PRO A 5 -22.91 -3.69 24.73
C PRO A 5 -22.52 -4.89 23.88
N THR A 6 -23.47 -5.79 23.62
CA THR A 6 -23.25 -6.87 22.67
C THR A 6 -23.14 -6.18 21.30
N LEU A 7 -21.93 -6.08 20.77
CA LEU A 7 -21.70 -5.53 19.44
C LEU A 7 -22.49 -6.38 18.44
N SER A 8 -23.29 -5.74 17.59
CA SER A 8 -23.95 -6.45 16.50
C SER A 8 -22.91 -7.09 15.59
N GLN A 9 -23.23 -8.23 14.96
CA GLN A 9 -22.33 -8.87 13.99
C GLN A 9 -21.89 -7.88 12.90
N ARG A 10 -22.83 -7.03 12.44
CA ARG A 10 -22.54 -5.94 11.51
C ARG A 10 -21.48 -4.96 12.02
N HIS A 11 -21.45 -4.64 13.30
CA HIS A 11 -20.39 -3.79 13.86
C HIS A 11 -19.03 -4.50 13.87
N ILE A 12 -19.00 -5.79 14.17
CA ILE A 12 -17.77 -6.59 14.15
C ILE A 12 -17.23 -6.67 12.72
N ASP A 13 -18.08 -6.99 11.74
CA ASP A 13 -17.70 -7.09 10.33
C ASP A 13 -17.18 -5.75 9.79
N ASN A 14 -17.82 -4.62 10.15
CA ASN A 14 -17.34 -3.31 9.76
C ASN A 14 -15.97 -2.96 10.36
N MET A 15 -15.69 -3.37 11.60
CA MET A 15 -14.36 -3.16 12.20
C MET A 15 -13.30 -4.08 11.58
N TYR A 16 -13.67 -5.29 11.19
CA TYR A 16 -12.80 -6.18 10.44
C TYR A 16 -12.43 -5.59 9.07
N GLU A 17 -13.42 -5.17 8.29
CA GLU A 17 -13.17 -4.56 6.97
C GLU A 17 -12.41 -3.23 7.11
N PHE A 18 -12.67 -2.43 8.16
CA PHE A 18 -11.86 -1.25 8.47
C PHE A 18 -10.37 -1.61 8.60
N GLY A 19 -10.04 -2.58 9.47
CA GLY A 19 -8.66 -2.98 9.71
C GLY A 19 -7.99 -3.56 8.45
N LYS A 20 -8.71 -4.39 7.71
CA LYS A 20 -8.25 -4.97 6.44
C LYS A 20 -7.94 -3.88 5.40
N HIS A 21 -8.87 -2.96 5.16
CA HIS A 21 -8.66 -1.88 4.21
C HIS A 21 -7.54 -0.94 4.64
N LEU A 22 -7.45 -0.62 5.93
CA LEU A 22 -6.37 0.20 6.47
C LEU A 22 -5.00 -0.47 6.28
N GLY A 23 -4.89 -1.77 6.59
CA GLY A 23 -3.66 -2.53 6.41
C GLY A 23 -3.22 -2.64 4.96
N MET A 24 -4.17 -2.86 4.04
CA MET A 24 -3.88 -2.88 2.59
C MET A 24 -3.37 -1.52 2.11
N ALA A 25 -4.04 -0.42 2.50
CA ALA A 25 -3.58 0.93 2.13
C ALA A 25 -2.17 1.20 2.67
N PHE A 26 -1.89 0.81 3.92
CA PHE A 26 -0.59 0.98 4.54
C PHE A 26 0.52 0.24 3.77
N GLN A 27 0.32 -1.03 3.45
CA GLN A 27 1.32 -1.82 2.71
C GLN A 27 1.57 -1.24 1.31
N LEU A 28 0.51 -0.84 0.60
CA LEU A 28 0.65 -0.26 -0.74
C LEU A 28 1.40 1.08 -0.74
N ILE A 29 1.28 1.88 0.33
CA ILE A 29 2.08 3.10 0.48
C ILE A 29 3.54 2.75 0.79
N ASP A 30 3.80 1.75 1.63
CA ASP A 30 5.16 1.27 1.92
C ASP A 30 5.86 0.79 0.64
N ASP A 31 5.18 -0.04 -0.15
CA ASP A 31 5.63 -0.49 -1.48
C ASP A 31 5.94 0.70 -2.40
N VAL A 32 5.15 1.78 -2.33
CA VAL A 32 5.38 2.98 -3.14
C VAL A 32 6.63 3.74 -2.67
N LEU A 33 6.83 3.86 -1.36
CA LEU A 33 7.97 4.54 -0.77
C LEU A 33 9.29 3.89 -1.21
N ASP A 34 9.34 2.56 -1.33
CA ASP A 34 10.54 1.86 -1.83
C ASP A 34 11.02 2.36 -3.22
N PHE A 35 10.11 2.91 -4.03
CA PHE A 35 10.41 3.41 -5.39
C PHE A 35 10.54 4.93 -5.49
N VAL A 36 9.92 5.70 -4.59
CA VAL A 36 9.90 7.17 -4.68
C VAL A 36 10.87 7.88 -3.75
N THR A 37 11.41 7.19 -2.74
CA THR A 37 12.28 7.89 -1.78
C THR A 37 13.62 8.24 -2.43
N ASP A 38 13.83 9.53 -2.63
CA ASP A 38 15.00 10.13 -3.29
C ASP A 38 16.33 9.59 -2.74
N GLU A 39 17.24 9.27 -3.66
CA GLU A 39 18.67 9.03 -3.37
C GLU A 39 19.28 10.16 -2.50
N ALA A 40 18.72 11.37 -2.59
CA ALA A 40 19.16 12.56 -1.87
C ALA A 40 18.86 12.58 -0.36
N ASN A 41 17.86 11.83 0.14
CA ASN A 41 17.42 11.94 1.54
C ASN A 41 17.80 10.74 2.43
N LEU A 42 18.17 9.59 1.86
CA LEU A 42 18.37 8.35 2.64
C LEU A 42 19.68 7.58 2.36
N GLY A 43 20.46 7.95 1.34
CA GLY A 43 21.75 7.30 1.08
C GLY A 43 21.66 5.80 0.74
N LYS A 44 20.48 5.32 0.33
CA LYS A 44 20.25 3.95 -0.15
C LYS A 44 19.70 3.98 -1.58
N PRO A 45 20.07 3.03 -2.44
CA PRO A 45 19.46 2.90 -3.77
C PRO A 45 17.97 2.57 -3.62
N SER A 46 17.13 3.24 -4.41
CA SER A 46 15.70 2.90 -4.56
C SER A 46 15.53 1.45 -5.01
N GLY A 47 14.44 0.79 -4.59
CA GLY A 47 14.13 -0.60 -4.99
C GLY A 47 14.78 -1.65 -4.08
N ALA A 48 14.75 -1.46 -2.76
CA ALA A 48 15.27 -2.47 -1.83
C ALA A 48 14.48 -3.78 -1.94
N ASP A 49 13.18 -3.71 -2.24
CA ASP A 49 12.34 -4.90 -2.45
C ASP A 49 12.86 -5.73 -3.63
N LEU A 50 13.20 -5.05 -4.73
CA LEU A 50 13.75 -5.71 -5.93
C LEU A 50 15.06 -6.44 -5.63
N GLN A 51 15.94 -5.81 -4.82
CA GLN A 51 17.19 -6.43 -4.38
C GLN A 51 16.97 -7.68 -3.51
N MET A 52 15.83 -7.78 -2.83
CA MET A 52 15.42 -8.96 -2.07
C MET A 52 14.64 -9.98 -2.92
N GLY A 53 14.51 -9.75 -4.22
CA GLY A 53 13.77 -10.63 -5.13
C GLY A 53 12.25 -10.43 -5.08
N LEU A 54 11.77 -9.36 -4.46
CA LEU A 54 10.35 -9.09 -4.22
C LEU A 54 9.78 -8.17 -5.30
N ALA A 55 8.63 -8.55 -5.82
CA ALA A 55 7.85 -7.74 -6.76
C ALA A 55 6.59 -7.22 -6.08
N THR A 56 6.59 -5.93 -5.76
CA THR A 56 5.49 -5.24 -5.07
C THR A 56 4.58 -4.51 -6.05
N GLY A 57 3.56 -3.82 -5.53
CA GLY A 57 2.53 -3.12 -6.32
C GLY A 57 3.06 -2.41 -7.58
N PRO A 58 4.08 -1.54 -7.46
CA PRO A 58 4.59 -0.78 -8.62
C PRO A 58 5.10 -1.67 -9.75
N VAL A 59 5.77 -2.78 -9.42
CA VAL A 59 6.31 -3.74 -10.39
C VAL A 59 5.19 -4.53 -11.06
N LEU A 60 4.23 -5.01 -10.27
CA LEU A 60 3.09 -5.79 -10.78
C LEU A 60 2.22 -4.98 -11.74
N PHE A 61 2.01 -3.69 -11.46
CA PHE A 61 1.33 -2.79 -12.38
C PHE A 61 2.17 -2.48 -13.63
N ALA A 62 3.48 -2.26 -13.48
CA ALA A 62 4.37 -2.06 -14.62
C ALA A 62 4.36 -3.28 -15.57
N ALA A 63 4.30 -4.50 -15.02
CA ALA A 63 4.28 -5.75 -15.80
C ALA A 63 3.05 -5.91 -16.69
N GLN A 64 1.94 -5.22 -16.39
CA GLN A 64 0.76 -5.19 -17.26
C GLN A 64 1.04 -4.43 -18.56
N ARG A 65 1.92 -3.42 -18.51
CA ARG A 65 2.34 -2.62 -19.67
C ARG A 65 3.58 -3.19 -20.38
N TYR A 66 4.50 -3.77 -19.62
CA TYR A 66 5.77 -4.29 -20.11
C TYR A 66 5.87 -5.79 -19.83
N PRO A 67 5.39 -6.65 -20.75
CA PRO A 67 5.41 -8.11 -20.58
C PRO A 67 6.80 -8.71 -20.34
N GLU A 68 7.87 -8.00 -20.72
CA GLU A 68 9.24 -8.42 -20.43
C GLU A 68 9.52 -8.53 -18.92
N LEU A 69 8.84 -7.75 -18.08
CA LEU A 69 8.92 -7.89 -16.63
C LEU A 69 8.50 -9.29 -16.19
N ASN A 70 7.56 -9.96 -16.86
CA ASN A 70 7.14 -11.30 -16.45
C ASN A 70 8.31 -12.30 -16.44
N ALA A 71 9.21 -12.20 -17.42
CA ALA A 71 10.39 -13.06 -17.47
C ALA A 71 11.39 -12.76 -16.34
N ILE A 72 11.55 -11.48 -15.99
CA ILE A 72 12.40 -11.02 -14.87
C ILE A 72 11.80 -11.47 -13.52
N LEU A 73 10.48 -11.35 -13.37
CA LEU A 73 9.72 -11.75 -12.19
C LEU A 73 9.82 -13.26 -11.93
N LEU A 74 9.63 -14.09 -12.96
CA LEU A 74 9.68 -15.55 -12.83
C LEU A 74 11.04 -16.07 -12.34
N ARG A 75 12.11 -15.33 -12.60
CA ARG A 75 13.46 -15.65 -12.11
C ARG A 75 13.88 -14.82 -10.91
N GLN A 76 12.96 -14.09 -10.28
CA GLN A 76 13.18 -13.33 -9.05
C GLN A 76 14.40 -12.39 -9.14
N PHE A 77 14.56 -11.71 -10.28
CA PHE A 77 15.64 -10.73 -10.49
C PHE A 77 17.07 -11.32 -10.34
N SER A 78 17.24 -12.62 -10.62
CA SER A 78 18.48 -13.35 -10.36
C SER A 78 19.62 -13.11 -11.36
N LEU A 79 19.38 -12.45 -12.49
CA LEU A 79 20.43 -12.15 -13.47
C LEU A 79 20.98 -10.73 -13.30
N ASP A 80 22.25 -10.56 -13.65
CA ASP A 80 22.91 -9.25 -13.68
C ASP A 80 22.11 -8.27 -14.57
N GLY A 81 21.74 -7.12 -14.00
CA GLY A 81 20.97 -6.08 -14.69
C GLY A 81 19.45 -6.20 -14.54
N ASP A 82 18.92 -7.27 -13.93
CA ASP A 82 17.46 -7.46 -13.79
C ASP A 82 16.80 -6.37 -12.95
N THR A 83 17.42 -6.02 -11.82
CA THR A 83 16.91 -5.00 -10.90
C THR A 83 16.92 -3.63 -11.55
N GLU A 84 18.02 -3.28 -12.22
CA GLU A 84 18.18 -2.03 -12.96
C GLU A 84 17.14 -1.93 -14.07
N ARG A 85 16.97 -3.00 -14.85
CA ARG A 85 15.99 -3.04 -15.92
C ARG A 85 14.57 -2.95 -15.40
N ALA A 86 14.26 -3.64 -14.30
CA ALA A 86 12.94 -3.54 -13.67
C ALA A 86 12.65 -2.13 -13.16
N LEU A 87 13.61 -1.47 -12.52
CA LEU A 87 13.50 -0.08 -12.08
C LEU A 87 13.24 0.87 -13.25
N GLU A 88 13.96 0.71 -14.37
CA GLU A 88 13.73 1.49 -15.59
C GLU A 88 12.29 1.33 -16.10
N LEU A 89 11.79 0.10 -16.18
CA LEU A 89 10.44 -0.18 -16.68
C LEU A 89 9.36 0.34 -15.75
N VAL A 90 9.57 0.26 -14.43
CA VAL A 90 8.67 0.87 -13.45
C VAL A 90 8.65 2.38 -13.65
N LYS A 91 9.80 3.05 -13.80
CA LYS A 91 9.90 4.50 -14.07
C LYS A 91 9.26 4.91 -15.40
N GLN A 92 9.30 4.05 -16.42
CA GLN A 92 8.65 4.26 -17.72
C GLN A 92 7.16 3.87 -17.72
N SER A 93 6.67 3.27 -16.64
CA SER A 93 5.26 2.91 -16.45
C SER A 93 4.55 3.95 -15.59
N ASP A 94 3.26 3.72 -15.33
CA ASP A 94 2.51 4.41 -14.27
C ASP A 94 2.30 3.49 -13.04
N GLY A 95 3.17 2.50 -12.84
CA GLY A 95 2.99 1.48 -11.79
C GLY A 95 2.97 2.06 -10.38
N VAL A 96 3.82 3.05 -10.11
CA VAL A 96 3.79 3.81 -8.84
C VAL A 96 2.47 4.57 -8.67
N GLY A 97 2.01 5.27 -9.71
CA GLY A 97 0.74 6.00 -9.69
C GLY A 97 -0.45 5.09 -9.49
N GLN A 98 -0.49 3.95 -10.18
CA GLN A 98 -1.53 2.93 -10.03
C GLN A 98 -1.55 2.31 -8.64
N THR A 99 -0.38 2.07 -8.04
CA THR A 99 -0.28 1.58 -6.66
C THR A 99 -0.81 2.62 -5.67
N ARG A 100 -0.46 3.90 -5.85
CA ARG A 100 -1.02 5.01 -5.05
C ARG A 100 -2.53 5.11 -5.17
N MET A 101 -3.08 4.98 -6.38
CA MET A 101 -4.53 5.00 -6.61
C MET A 101 -5.22 3.82 -5.90
N LEU A 102 -4.62 2.63 -5.91
CA LEU A 102 -5.14 1.48 -5.18
C LEU A 102 -5.08 1.70 -3.67
N ALA A 103 -4.00 2.28 -3.15
CA ALA A 103 -3.88 2.65 -1.74
C ALA A 103 -4.99 3.63 -1.33
N GLU A 104 -5.23 4.67 -2.12
CA GLU A 104 -6.30 5.65 -1.91
C GLU A 104 -7.69 4.99 -1.91
N PHE A 105 -7.94 4.05 -2.81
CA PHE A 105 -9.18 3.29 -2.82
C PHE A 105 -9.41 2.54 -1.50
N HIS A 106 -8.39 1.82 -1.02
CA HIS A 106 -8.46 1.12 0.26
C HIS A 106 -8.60 2.09 1.43
N PHE A 107 -7.92 3.23 1.36
CA PHE A 107 -8.01 4.29 2.37
C PHE A 107 -9.44 4.80 2.55
N GLN A 108 -10.09 5.18 1.44
CA GLN A 108 -11.47 5.63 1.45
C GLN A 108 -12.44 4.51 1.89
N ALA A 109 -12.16 3.25 1.54
CA ALA A 109 -12.95 2.12 1.99
C ALA A 109 -12.89 1.96 3.52
N ALA A 110 -11.71 2.09 4.14
CA ALA A 110 -11.56 2.08 5.59
C ALA A 110 -12.39 3.21 6.25
N GLN A 111 -12.32 4.44 5.72
CA GLN A 111 -13.13 5.55 6.24
C GLN A 111 -14.64 5.27 6.16
N ARG A 112 -15.12 4.68 5.06
CA ARG A 112 -16.53 4.30 4.90
C ARG A 112 -17.00 3.30 5.95
N CYS A 113 -16.15 2.36 6.36
CA CYS A 113 -16.48 1.42 7.45
C CYS A 113 -16.74 2.16 8.78
N LEU A 114 -15.98 3.22 9.07
CA LEU A 114 -16.13 3.99 10.31
C LEU A 114 -17.39 4.86 10.35
N PHE A 115 -17.92 5.29 9.20
CA PHE A 115 -19.16 6.08 9.15
C PHE A 115 -20.42 5.31 9.55
N GLN A 116 -20.33 3.97 9.69
CA GLN A 116 -21.41 3.15 10.24
C GLN A 116 -21.56 3.29 11.77
N PHE A 117 -20.56 3.86 12.45
CA PHE A 117 -20.55 4.08 13.89
C PHE A 117 -20.99 5.50 14.24
N ARG A 118 -21.59 5.68 15.42
CA ARG A 118 -21.96 7.03 15.94
C ARG A 118 -20.72 7.92 16.11
N ASP A 119 -20.94 9.23 16.05
CA ASP A 119 -19.86 10.19 16.34
C ASP A 119 -19.33 9.98 17.76
N SER A 120 -18.02 9.85 17.85
CA SER A 120 -17.32 9.59 19.11
C SER A 120 -15.85 9.99 18.98
N LEU A 121 -15.19 10.18 20.12
CA LEU A 121 -13.75 10.41 20.14
C LEU A 121 -12.98 9.26 19.50
N SER A 122 -13.38 8.00 19.75
CA SER A 122 -12.76 6.82 19.15
C SER A 122 -12.89 6.80 17.63
N ARG A 123 -14.08 7.12 17.08
CA ARG A 123 -14.27 7.22 15.62
C ARG A 123 -13.38 8.29 15.00
N LYS A 124 -13.31 9.48 15.63
CA LYS A 124 -12.45 10.59 15.17
C LYS A 124 -10.96 10.21 15.22
N ALA A 125 -10.53 9.54 16.29
CA ALA A 125 -9.16 9.05 16.42
C ALA A 125 -8.79 8.04 15.33
N LEU A 126 -9.66 7.07 15.05
CA LEU A 126 -9.43 6.09 13.97
C LEU A 126 -9.41 6.74 12.58
N LEU A 127 -10.29 7.71 12.32
CA LEU A 127 -10.27 8.50 11.08
C LEU A 127 -8.97 9.30 10.93
N HIS A 128 -8.46 9.85 12.03
CA HIS A 128 -7.21 10.61 12.04
C HIS A 128 -5.99 9.71 11.80
N VAL A 129 -5.92 8.56 12.48
CA VAL A 129 -4.89 7.55 12.26
C VAL A 129 -4.87 7.13 10.80
N ALA A 130 -6.05 6.86 10.24
CA ALA A 130 -6.20 6.58 8.82
C ALA A 130 -5.58 7.74 8.00
N ALA A 131 -6.06 8.98 8.17
CA ALA A 131 -5.66 10.09 7.30
C ALA A 131 -4.15 10.38 7.31
N ASN A 132 -3.49 10.19 8.46
CA ASN A 132 -2.05 10.42 8.58
C ASN A 132 -1.22 9.41 7.78
N PHE A 133 -1.72 8.20 7.53
CA PHE A 133 -0.95 7.20 6.75
C PHE A 133 -0.89 7.55 5.26
N LEU A 134 -1.87 8.26 4.72
CA LEU A 134 -1.86 8.66 3.32
C LEU A 134 -0.83 9.77 3.03
N GLN A 135 -0.57 10.62 4.02
CA GLN A 135 0.37 11.74 3.94
C GLN A 135 1.79 11.36 4.34
N ARG A 136 2.08 10.06 4.39
CA ARG A 136 3.33 9.56 4.90
C ARG A 136 4.41 9.72 3.83
N ASP A 137 5.32 10.66 4.07
CA ASP A 137 6.49 10.91 3.23
C ASP A 137 7.73 10.07 3.66
N ARG A 138 7.61 9.25 4.73
CA ARG A 138 8.70 8.49 5.37
C ARG A 138 8.22 7.25 6.13
#